data_AF-A0A660T9N8-F1
#
_entry.id   AF-A0A660T9N8-F1
#
_cell.length_a   1.000
_cell.length_b   1.000
_cell.length_c   1.000
_cell.angle_alpha   90.00
_cell.angle_beta   90.00
_cell.angle_gamma   90.00
#
_symmetry.space_group_name_H-M   'P 1'
#
loop_
_entity.id
_entity.type
_entity.pdbx_description
1 polymer ?
#
loop_
_entity_poly.entity_id
_entity_poly.type
_entity_poly.pdbx_seq_one_letter_code
_entity_poly.pdbx_strand_id
1 'polypeptide(L)'
;MSNPTKDKVELESGNLTDFPKIYCPFIRQTFKVNRDDWKKFGSRLQLRSPEAYLVVDRVNPGYEWVFEDPETFAVEKLDGSNVKVLTEGGRLIKLQNRKNVIDPLQIIKGKTFLIEGVLMSASKGLIKPDGEQAGELIGPKLQGNPYKLDIHEWYPFDTAIDRLRYRSFEEHERTFDNWSDWFKDWLFSRYYTKRASKLGLTDKVMAEGVVFYNLKRKAEGKTWRAKLRRDMFDWYISDKIEIYNYDKKGRDEIEEQEKFD
;
A
#
# COMPACT_ATOMS: atom_id res chain seq x y z
N MET A 1 -25.17 -48.05 18.55
CA MET A 1 -24.46 -46.85 19.06
C MET A 1 -23.21 -46.67 18.22
N SER A 2 -23.30 -45.89 17.15
CA SER A 2 -22.18 -45.60 16.25
C SER A 2 -21.41 -44.39 16.79
N ASN A 3 -20.10 -44.57 17.00
CA ASN A 3 -19.19 -43.47 17.31
C ASN A 3 -19.14 -42.51 16.11
N PRO A 4 -19.36 -41.19 16.30
CA PRO A 4 -18.99 -40.23 15.30
C PRO A 4 -17.46 -40.11 15.32
N THR A 5 -16.83 -40.60 14.26
CA THR A 5 -15.42 -40.34 13.96
C THR A 5 -15.21 -38.83 13.96
N LYS A 6 -14.30 -38.40 14.84
CA LYS A 6 -13.74 -37.05 14.85
C LYS A 6 -13.04 -36.84 13.51
N ASP A 7 -13.64 -36.06 12.64
CA ASP A 7 -12.94 -35.38 11.56
C ASP A 7 -11.94 -34.41 12.20
N LYS A 8 -10.75 -34.92 12.52
CA LYS A 8 -9.58 -34.08 12.71
C LYS A 8 -9.25 -33.54 11.33
N VAL A 9 -9.66 -32.32 11.06
CA VAL A 9 -9.07 -31.50 10.01
C VAL A 9 -7.61 -31.32 10.40
N GLU A 10 -6.73 -32.15 9.84
CA GLU A 10 -5.31 -31.86 9.80
C GLU A 10 -5.17 -30.58 8.95
N LEU A 11 -5.09 -29.44 9.63
CA LEU A 11 -4.73 -28.18 8.99
C LEU A 11 -3.31 -28.36 8.46
N GLU A 12 -3.18 -28.57 7.15
CA GLU A 12 -1.89 -28.54 6.49
C GLU A 12 -1.15 -27.27 6.94
N SER A 13 0.04 -27.50 7.50
CA SER A 13 0.88 -26.51 8.15
C SER A 13 1.59 -25.58 7.16
N GLY A 14 1.03 -25.39 5.96
CA GLY A 14 1.51 -24.40 5.01
C GLY A 14 1.24 -23.00 5.53
N ASN A 15 2.26 -22.16 5.67
CA ASN A 15 2.07 -20.72 5.88
C ASN A 15 1.26 -20.13 4.71
N LEU A 16 0.56 -19.01 4.93
CA LEU A 16 -0.03 -18.27 3.82
C LEU A 16 1.09 -17.80 2.90
N THR A 17 0.78 -17.62 1.61
CA THR A 17 1.81 -17.18 0.67
C THR A 17 2.38 -15.83 1.12
N ASP A 18 3.62 -15.53 0.73
CA ASP A 18 4.21 -14.23 1.06
C ASP A 18 3.48 -13.09 0.34
N PHE A 19 3.60 -11.88 0.89
CA PHE A 19 3.18 -10.70 0.14
C PHE A 19 4.18 -10.46 -0.99
N PRO A 20 3.75 -10.48 -2.25
CA PRO A 20 4.63 -10.21 -3.37
C PRO A 20 5.17 -8.78 -3.24
N LYS A 21 6.47 -8.61 -3.45
CA LYS A 21 7.10 -7.30 -3.50
C LYS A 21 6.57 -6.53 -4.71
N ILE A 22 6.38 -5.23 -4.51
CA ILE A 22 5.93 -4.30 -5.55
C ILE A 22 6.97 -3.18 -5.60
N TYR A 23 7.50 -2.93 -6.79
CA TYR A 23 8.60 -2.00 -7.01
C TYR A 23 8.12 -0.66 -7.58
N CYS A 24 9.00 0.34 -7.51
CA CYS A 24 8.79 1.66 -8.10
C CYS A 24 8.96 1.61 -9.63
N PRO A 25 8.08 2.25 -10.41
CA PRO A 25 8.25 2.34 -11.87
C PRO A 25 9.36 3.30 -12.29
N PHE A 26 9.78 4.21 -11.40
CA PHE A 26 10.96 5.04 -11.58
C PHE A 26 12.16 4.45 -10.85
N ILE A 27 13.37 4.77 -11.32
CA ILE A 27 14.59 4.54 -10.56
C ILE A 27 14.55 5.41 -9.30
N ARG A 28 14.95 4.81 -8.17
CA ARG A 28 15.21 5.53 -6.93
C ARG A 28 16.71 5.63 -6.66
N GLN A 29 17.09 6.76 -6.09
CA GLN A 29 18.46 7.04 -5.67
C GLN A 29 18.49 7.59 -4.25
N THR A 30 19.60 7.34 -3.57
CA THR A 30 19.86 7.85 -2.22
C THR A 30 20.46 9.25 -2.31
N PHE A 31 19.93 10.18 -1.52
CA PHE A 31 20.44 11.54 -1.39
C PHE A 31 20.74 11.83 0.07
N LYS A 32 21.89 12.44 0.35
CA LYS A 32 22.19 12.94 1.69
C LYS A 32 21.32 14.15 1.98
N VAL A 33 20.87 14.26 3.22
CA VAL A 33 20.12 15.43 3.67
C VAL A 33 20.81 16.15 4.80
N ASN A 34 20.46 17.41 5.02
CA ASN A 34 20.94 18.20 6.14
C ASN A 34 20.64 17.49 7.46
N ARG A 35 21.70 17.17 8.21
CA ARG A 35 21.61 16.34 9.41
C ARG A 35 20.86 17.04 10.54
N ASP A 36 20.96 18.36 10.65
CA ASP A 36 20.31 19.12 11.71
C ASP A 36 18.81 19.31 11.44
N ASP A 37 18.42 19.46 10.18
CA ASP A 37 17.02 19.43 9.78
C ASP A 37 16.42 18.03 9.96
N TRP A 38 17.16 16.98 9.60
CA TRP A 38 16.74 15.60 9.84
C TRP A 38 16.50 15.31 11.32
N LYS A 39 17.35 15.79 12.25
CA LYS A 39 17.10 15.62 13.69
C LYS A 39 15.78 16.26 14.13
N LYS A 40 15.37 17.37 13.50
CA LYS A 40 14.15 18.11 13.84
C LYS A 40 12.89 17.50 13.19
N PHE A 41 13.00 17.06 11.94
CA PHE A 41 11.84 16.71 11.09
C PHE A 41 11.82 15.26 10.61
N GLY A 42 12.95 14.54 10.65
CA GLY A 42 13.10 13.21 10.06
C GLY A 42 12.09 12.19 10.57
N SER A 43 11.82 12.16 11.88
CA SER A 43 10.79 11.25 12.44
C SER A 43 9.39 11.55 11.93
N ARG A 44 9.04 12.82 11.69
CA ARG A 44 7.72 13.22 11.16
C ARG A 44 7.58 12.88 9.68
N LEU A 45 8.69 12.91 8.95
CA LEU A 45 8.80 12.53 7.54
C LEU A 45 9.17 11.05 7.34
N GLN A 46 9.17 10.25 8.41
CA GLN A 46 9.47 8.81 8.40
C GLN A 46 10.86 8.42 7.84
N LEU A 47 11.83 9.34 7.90
CA LEU A 47 13.22 9.10 7.49
C LEU A 47 13.99 8.36 8.58
N ARG A 48 14.56 7.19 8.25
CA ARG A 48 15.29 6.33 9.21
C ARG A 48 16.74 6.74 9.44
N SER A 49 17.35 7.36 8.44
CA SER A 49 18.72 7.87 8.42
C SER A 49 18.70 9.31 7.87
N PRO A 50 19.80 10.10 7.99
CA PRO A 50 19.94 11.38 7.32
C PRO A 50 20.16 11.20 5.80
N GLU A 51 19.28 10.41 5.19
CA GLU A 51 19.22 10.09 3.77
C GLU A 51 17.76 10.09 3.33
N ALA A 52 17.52 10.52 2.09
CA ALA A 52 16.24 10.42 1.42
C ALA A 52 16.37 9.49 0.22
N TYR A 53 15.34 8.67 -0.02
CA TYR A 53 15.26 7.76 -1.17
C TYR A 53 14.25 8.32 -2.16
N LEU A 54 14.74 9.02 -3.17
CA LEU A 54 13.90 9.82 -4.06
C LEU A 54 13.86 9.22 -5.46
N VAL A 55 12.74 9.39 -6.16
CA VAL A 55 12.62 9.06 -7.57
C VAL A 55 13.30 10.11 -8.44
N VAL A 56 13.81 9.63 -9.57
CA VAL A 56 14.37 10.43 -10.66
C VAL A 56 13.60 10.11 -11.94
N ASP A 57 13.68 11.01 -12.92
CA ASP A 57 13.06 10.93 -14.24
C ASP A 57 13.78 9.90 -15.14
N ARG A 58 13.79 8.65 -14.67
CA ARG A 58 14.34 7.48 -15.35
C ARG A 58 13.45 6.29 -15.04
N VAL A 59 12.96 5.63 -16.08
CA VAL A 59 12.13 4.44 -15.93
C VAL A 59 12.98 3.29 -15.39
N ASN A 60 12.44 2.58 -14.41
CA ASN A 60 13.03 1.35 -13.88
C ASN A 60 12.89 0.24 -14.93
N PRO A 61 13.99 -0.42 -15.37
CA PRO A 61 13.91 -1.44 -16.42
C PRO A 61 12.85 -2.51 -16.15
N GLY A 62 11.99 -2.76 -17.14
CA GLY A 62 10.87 -3.71 -17.04
C GLY A 62 9.55 -3.11 -16.53
N TYR A 63 9.52 -1.80 -16.25
CA TYR A 63 8.33 -1.05 -15.83
C TYR A 63 7.83 -0.04 -16.87
N GLU A 64 8.34 -0.10 -18.10
CA GLU A 64 7.94 0.76 -19.22
C GLU A 64 6.43 0.67 -19.49
N TRP A 65 5.84 -0.52 -19.27
CA TRP A 65 4.40 -0.76 -19.39
C TRP A 65 3.53 0.16 -18.54
N VAL A 66 4.05 0.69 -17.42
CA VAL A 66 3.30 1.63 -16.59
C VAL A 66 3.03 2.94 -17.35
N PHE A 67 3.97 3.34 -18.21
CA PHE A 67 3.92 4.56 -19.00
C PHE A 67 3.31 4.32 -20.38
N GLU A 68 3.62 3.20 -21.02
CA GLU A 68 3.30 2.97 -22.43
C GLU A 68 2.00 2.19 -22.68
N ASP A 69 1.60 1.30 -21.75
CA ASP A 69 0.46 0.43 -21.98
C ASP A 69 -0.86 1.14 -21.60
N PRO A 70 -1.80 1.36 -22.54
CA PRO A 70 -3.06 2.03 -22.25
C PRO A 70 -3.95 1.27 -21.27
N GLU A 71 -3.76 -0.04 -21.09
CA GLU A 71 -4.50 -0.85 -20.11
C GLU A 71 -4.00 -0.67 -18.66
N THR A 72 -2.92 0.09 -18.46
CA THR A 72 -2.46 0.46 -17.13
C THR A 72 -3.40 1.47 -16.48
N PHE A 73 -3.78 1.22 -15.23
CA PHE A 73 -4.57 2.16 -14.42
C PHE A 73 -4.00 2.31 -13.00
N ALA A 74 -4.28 3.45 -12.37
CA ALA A 74 -3.84 3.76 -11.01
C ALA A 74 -4.95 3.55 -9.97
N VAL A 75 -4.61 2.87 -8.88
CA VAL A 75 -5.48 2.63 -7.71
C VAL A 75 -4.83 3.24 -6.49
N GLU A 76 -5.63 3.81 -5.59
CA GLU A 76 -5.13 4.29 -4.29
C GLU A 76 -4.36 3.21 -3.54
N LYS A 77 -3.14 3.55 -3.14
CA LYS A 77 -2.42 2.79 -2.12
C LYS A 77 -2.93 3.24 -0.76
N LEU A 78 -3.64 2.34 -0.07
CA LEU A 78 -4.10 2.60 1.29
C LEU A 78 -2.92 2.62 2.26
N ASP A 79 -2.98 3.53 3.22
CA ASP A 79 -1.95 3.75 4.24
C ASP A 79 -2.29 2.98 5.52
N GLY A 80 -1.74 1.78 5.64
CA GLY A 80 -2.08 0.87 6.71
C GLY A 80 -1.01 -0.20 6.95
N SER A 81 -1.48 -1.42 7.18
CA SER A 81 -0.63 -2.61 7.23
C SER A 81 -1.23 -3.74 6.40
N ASN A 82 -0.42 -4.33 5.52
CA ASN A 82 -0.76 -5.56 4.79
C ASN A 82 -1.17 -6.68 5.75
N VAL A 83 -2.36 -7.25 5.51
CA VAL A 83 -2.93 -8.39 6.25
C VAL A 83 -3.57 -9.36 5.26
N LYS A 84 -3.32 -10.66 5.47
CA LYS A 84 -3.92 -11.77 4.73
C LYS A 84 -4.84 -12.56 5.64
N VAL A 85 -5.93 -13.02 5.07
CA VAL A 85 -6.88 -13.94 5.69
C VAL A 85 -7.01 -15.18 4.81
N LEU A 86 -7.17 -16.34 5.44
CA LEU A 86 -7.61 -17.56 4.79
C LEU A 86 -8.90 -17.98 5.47
N THR A 87 -9.92 -18.24 4.65
CA THR A 87 -11.23 -18.69 5.11
C THR A 87 -11.63 -19.99 4.44
N GLU A 88 -12.40 -20.81 5.15
CA GLU A 88 -13.00 -22.04 4.64
C GLU A 88 -14.41 -22.18 5.22
N GLY A 89 -15.42 -22.31 4.37
CA GLY A 89 -16.83 -22.36 4.77
C GLY A 89 -17.26 -21.17 5.62
N GLY A 90 -16.68 -19.99 5.39
CA GLY A 90 -16.92 -18.78 6.18
C GLY A 90 -16.19 -18.72 7.53
N ARG A 91 -15.38 -19.72 7.88
CA ARG A 91 -14.56 -19.70 9.11
C ARG A 91 -13.20 -19.09 8.82
N LEU A 92 -12.71 -18.22 9.71
CA LEU A 92 -11.32 -17.73 9.65
C LEU A 92 -10.37 -18.85 10.08
N ILE A 93 -9.52 -19.31 9.16
CA ILE A 93 -8.56 -20.39 9.36
C ILE A 93 -7.19 -19.85 9.73
N LYS A 94 -6.69 -18.85 8.99
CA LYS A 94 -5.41 -18.19 9.27
C LYS A 94 -5.52 -16.68 9.09
N LEU A 95 -4.81 -15.95 9.94
CA LEU A 95 -4.63 -14.51 9.87
C LEU A 95 -3.13 -14.22 9.87
N GLN A 96 -2.62 -13.40 8.96
CA GLN A 96 -1.20 -13.11 8.84
C GLN A 96 -0.98 -11.64 8.52
N ASN A 97 -0.03 -10.98 9.19
CA ASN A 97 0.52 -9.72 8.72
C ASN A 97 1.76 -9.97 7.86
N ARG A 98 2.39 -8.93 7.30
CA ARG A 98 3.58 -9.07 6.42
C ARG A 98 4.70 -9.97 6.97
N LYS A 99 4.84 -10.13 8.30
CA LYS A 99 5.96 -10.87 8.92
C LYS A 99 5.54 -12.09 9.73
N ASN A 100 4.31 -12.17 10.22
CA ASN A 100 3.91 -13.15 11.23
C ASN A 100 2.47 -13.64 11.03
N VAL A 101 2.26 -14.94 11.24
CA VAL A 101 0.95 -15.50 11.54
C VAL A 101 0.46 -14.98 12.88
N ILE A 102 -0.83 -14.69 12.96
CA ILE A 102 -1.49 -14.09 14.11
C ILE A 102 -2.51 -15.10 14.62
N ASP A 103 -2.43 -15.42 15.91
CA ASP A 103 -3.49 -16.15 16.60
C ASP A 103 -4.66 -15.21 16.88
N PRO A 104 -5.83 -15.40 16.24
CA PRO A 104 -6.99 -14.55 16.46
C PRO A 104 -7.61 -14.72 17.85
N LEU A 105 -7.23 -15.73 18.63
CA LEU A 105 -7.74 -15.96 19.99
C LEU A 105 -6.82 -15.41 21.09
N GLN A 106 -5.66 -14.86 20.73
CA GLN A 106 -4.73 -14.27 21.69
C GLN A 106 -5.19 -12.88 22.15
N ILE A 107 -6.29 -12.77 22.90
CA ILE A 107 -6.94 -11.47 23.20
C ILE A 107 -6.15 -10.58 24.17
N ILE A 108 -5.54 -11.15 25.22
CA ILE A 108 -4.92 -10.37 26.31
C ILE A 108 -3.60 -9.70 25.86
N LYS A 109 -2.80 -10.39 25.04
CA LYS A 109 -1.47 -9.93 24.59
C LYS A 109 -1.38 -9.74 23.08
N GLY A 110 -2.44 -10.07 22.34
CA GLY A 110 -2.43 -10.02 20.89
C GLY A 110 -2.84 -8.65 20.35
N LYS A 111 -2.74 -8.56 19.03
CA LYS A 111 -3.04 -7.35 18.27
C LYS A 111 -4.53 -7.30 17.95
N THR A 112 -5.34 -7.03 18.97
CA THR A 112 -6.82 -7.05 18.88
C THR A 112 -7.40 -6.20 17.75
N PHE A 113 -6.73 -5.11 17.38
CA PHE A 113 -7.11 -4.26 16.26
C PHE A 113 -7.07 -4.96 14.89
N LEU A 114 -6.22 -5.99 14.72
CA LEU A 114 -6.22 -6.81 13.50
C LEU A 114 -7.53 -7.60 13.39
N ILE A 115 -7.96 -8.21 14.49
CA ILE A 115 -9.18 -9.01 14.57
C ILE A 115 -10.39 -8.11 14.40
N GLU A 116 -10.42 -6.94 15.07
CA GLU A 116 -11.49 -5.95 14.91
C GLU A 116 -11.70 -5.60 13.44
N GLY A 117 -10.63 -5.21 12.72
CA GLY A 117 -10.78 -4.83 11.32
C GLY A 117 -11.21 -5.98 10.40
N VAL A 118 -10.79 -7.22 10.68
CA VAL A 118 -11.25 -8.40 9.94
C VAL A 118 -12.74 -8.66 10.19
N LEU A 119 -13.20 -8.62 11.45
CA LEU A 119 -14.60 -8.84 11.80
C LEU A 119 -15.51 -7.74 11.23
N MET A 120 -15.08 -6.47 11.30
CA MET A 120 -15.81 -5.35 10.73
C MET A 120 -15.91 -5.42 9.20
N SER A 121 -14.91 -5.99 8.54
CA SER A 121 -14.95 -6.20 7.10
C SER A 121 -15.78 -7.42 6.70
N ALA A 122 -15.78 -8.47 7.52
CA ALA A 122 -16.67 -9.61 7.35
C ALA A 122 -18.14 -9.17 7.43
N SER A 123 -18.51 -8.35 8.42
CA SER A 123 -19.88 -7.85 8.58
C SER A 123 -20.35 -6.95 7.42
N LYS A 124 -19.40 -6.37 6.66
CA LYS A 124 -19.66 -5.59 5.44
C LYS A 124 -19.70 -6.45 4.17
N GLY A 125 -19.53 -7.77 4.29
CA GLY A 125 -19.47 -8.68 3.15
C GLY A 125 -18.21 -8.53 2.29
N LEU A 126 -17.11 -7.99 2.86
CA LEU A 126 -15.85 -7.80 2.13
C LEU A 126 -14.95 -9.04 2.16
N ILE A 127 -15.25 -10.02 3.01
CA ILE A 127 -14.49 -11.27 3.13
C ILE A 127 -15.27 -12.38 2.44
N LYS A 128 -14.65 -13.01 1.45
CA LYS A 128 -15.20 -14.20 0.78
C LYS A 128 -15.21 -15.39 1.74
N PRO A 129 -16.16 -16.34 1.61
CA PRO A 129 -16.26 -17.48 2.51
C PRO A 129 -15.07 -18.45 2.41
N ASP A 130 -14.41 -18.51 1.25
CA ASP A 130 -13.37 -19.47 0.93
C ASP A 130 -12.16 -18.81 0.26
N GLY A 131 -10.97 -19.30 0.60
CA GLY A 131 -9.70 -18.98 -0.05
C GLY A 131 -8.84 -17.93 0.65
N GLU A 132 -7.61 -17.79 0.16
CA GLU A 132 -6.66 -16.77 0.63
C GLU A 132 -7.02 -15.40 0.02
N GLN A 133 -7.07 -14.37 0.85
CA GLN A 133 -7.37 -13.01 0.44
C GLN A 133 -6.37 -12.05 1.08
N ALA A 134 -5.84 -11.13 0.28
CA ALA A 134 -4.90 -10.10 0.72
C ALA A 134 -5.57 -8.73 0.72
N GLY A 135 -5.25 -7.90 1.72
CA GLY A 135 -5.79 -6.57 1.85
C GLY A 135 -4.96 -5.69 2.77
N GLU A 136 -5.41 -4.45 2.91
CA GLU A 136 -4.81 -3.46 3.79
C GLU A 136 -5.69 -3.28 5.03
N LEU A 137 -5.12 -3.47 6.21
CA LEU A 137 -5.77 -3.05 7.44
C LEU A 137 -5.48 -1.57 7.67
N ILE A 138 -6.53 -0.79 7.90
CA ILE A 138 -6.48 0.65 8.18
C ILE A 138 -7.25 0.96 9.46
N GLY A 139 -6.90 2.05 10.15
CA GLY A 139 -7.67 2.50 11.32
C GLY A 139 -6.86 3.25 12.39
N PRO A 140 -7.47 3.48 13.57
CA PRO A 140 -6.93 4.32 14.65
C PRO A 140 -5.48 4.05 15.06
N LYS A 141 -5.03 2.79 15.05
CA LYS A 141 -3.70 2.39 15.52
C LYS A 141 -2.67 2.24 14.40
N LEU A 142 -3.01 2.60 13.17
CA LEU A 142 -2.20 2.36 11.99
C LEU A 142 -1.87 3.68 11.29
N GLN A 143 -0.58 3.95 11.12
CA GLN A 143 -0.05 5.04 10.29
C GLN A 143 -0.63 6.44 10.61
N GLY A 144 -0.97 6.69 11.87
CA GLY A 144 -1.56 7.97 12.29
C GLY A 144 -3.04 8.15 11.89
N ASN A 145 -3.71 7.09 11.41
CA ASN A 145 -5.12 7.07 11.03
C ASN A 145 -5.49 8.20 10.04
N PRO A 146 -4.86 8.26 8.86
CA PRO A 146 -5.07 9.36 7.91
C PRO A 146 -6.54 9.45 7.47
N TYR A 147 -7.26 8.33 7.51
CA TYR A 147 -8.66 8.22 7.10
C TYR A 147 -9.67 8.60 8.18
N LYS A 148 -9.21 8.98 9.38
CA LYS A 148 -10.03 9.40 10.54
C LYS A 148 -11.15 8.38 10.84
N LEU A 149 -10.79 7.11 10.85
CA LEU A 149 -11.70 6.02 11.19
C LEU A 149 -11.83 5.92 12.70
N ASP A 150 -13.04 5.62 13.18
CA ASP A 150 -13.31 5.37 14.60
C ASP A 150 -12.98 3.92 15.01
N ILE A 151 -12.99 3.02 14.03
CA ILE A 151 -12.75 1.58 14.17
C ILE A 151 -11.79 1.10 13.08
N HIS A 152 -11.12 -0.03 13.29
CA HIS A 152 -10.30 -0.63 12.25
C HIS A 152 -11.16 -1.28 11.16
N GLU A 153 -10.64 -1.30 9.94
CA GLU A 153 -11.26 -1.95 8.79
C GLU A 153 -10.16 -2.64 7.97
N TRP A 154 -10.40 -3.90 7.60
CA TRP A 154 -9.55 -4.60 6.64
C TRP A 154 -10.13 -4.48 5.22
N TYR A 155 -9.41 -3.85 4.31
CA TYR A 155 -9.90 -3.55 2.97
C TYR A 155 -9.23 -4.47 1.93
N PRO A 156 -9.96 -5.39 1.27
CA PRO A 156 -9.38 -6.31 0.30
C PRO A 156 -8.78 -5.56 -0.89
N PHE A 157 -7.65 -6.03 -1.42
CA PHE A 157 -7.02 -5.40 -2.59
C PHE A 157 -7.90 -5.51 -3.85
N ASP A 158 -8.62 -6.62 -4.04
CA ASP A 158 -9.58 -6.74 -5.14
C ASP A 158 -10.66 -5.66 -5.07
N THR A 159 -11.14 -5.35 -3.87
CA THR A 159 -12.11 -4.27 -3.63
C THR A 159 -11.49 -2.89 -3.84
N ALA A 160 -10.20 -2.70 -3.52
CA ALA A 160 -9.48 -1.47 -3.82
C ALA A 160 -9.33 -1.27 -5.34
N ILE A 161 -8.96 -2.32 -6.07
CA ILE A 161 -8.85 -2.32 -7.53
C ILE A 161 -10.18 -1.91 -8.16
N ASP A 162 -11.31 -2.38 -7.67
CA ASP A 162 -12.62 -2.00 -8.19
C ASP A 162 -13.01 -0.55 -7.81
N ARG A 163 -12.88 -0.22 -6.53
CA ARG A 163 -13.53 0.98 -5.97
C ARG A 163 -12.62 2.20 -5.87
N LEU A 164 -11.31 2.06 -5.88
CA LEU A 164 -10.38 3.15 -5.56
C LEU A 164 -9.51 3.57 -6.76
N ARG A 165 -10.00 3.33 -7.99
CA ARG A 165 -9.34 3.81 -9.22
C ARG A 165 -9.38 5.33 -9.34
N TYR A 166 -8.30 5.90 -9.86
CA TYR A 166 -8.22 7.30 -10.27
C TYR A 166 -8.50 7.44 -11.77
N ARG A 167 -9.58 8.15 -12.12
CA ARG A 167 -9.85 8.51 -13.52
C ARG A 167 -8.93 9.62 -14.02
N SER A 168 -8.54 10.53 -13.13
CA SER A 168 -7.58 11.60 -13.42
C SER A 168 -6.20 11.10 -13.87
N PHE A 169 -5.90 9.82 -13.64
CA PHE A 169 -4.68 9.19 -14.16
C PHE A 169 -4.66 9.12 -15.70
N GLU A 170 -5.83 9.03 -16.33
CA GLU A 170 -5.98 8.92 -17.79
C GLU A 170 -6.07 10.31 -18.48
N GLU A 171 -6.15 11.39 -17.71
CA GLU A 171 -6.41 12.75 -18.21
C GLU A 171 -5.13 13.49 -18.63
N HIS A 172 -3.94 12.97 -18.30
CA HIS A 172 -2.67 13.62 -18.53
C HIS A 172 -1.61 12.67 -19.08
N GLU A 173 -0.63 13.20 -19.81
CA GLU A 173 0.52 12.43 -20.28
C GLU A 173 1.30 11.85 -19.09
N ARG A 174 1.77 10.61 -19.25
CA ARG A 174 2.46 9.85 -18.22
C ARG A 174 3.95 10.21 -18.19
N THR A 175 4.25 11.44 -17.82
CA THR A 175 5.61 11.97 -17.65
C THR A 175 5.94 12.14 -16.17
N PHE A 176 7.23 12.22 -15.84
CA PHE A 176 7.67 12.47 -14.46
C PHE A 176 7.08 13.77 -13.90
N ASP A 177 7.17 14.86 -14.64
CA ASP A 177 6.72 16.19 -14.18
C ASP A 177 5.20 16.19 -13.94
N ASN A 178 4.40 15.68 -14.89
CA ASN A 178 2.93 15.62 -14.72
C ASN A 178 2.52 14.77 -13.51
N TRP A 179 3.19 13.63 -13.29
CA TRP A 179 2.90 12.78 -12.15
C TRP A 179 3.38 13.41 -10.84
N SER A 180 4.52 14.09 -10.83
CA SER A 180 5.00 14.82 -9.66
C SER A 180 3.95 15.85 -9.20
N ASP A 181 3.44 16.66 -10.14
CA ASP A 181 2.41 17.67 -9.88
C ASP A 181 1.08 17.03 -9.44
N TRP A 182 0.66 15.96 -10.13
CA TRP A 182 -0.54 15.22 -9.75
C TRP A 182 -0.44 14.64 -8.33
N PHE A 183 0.70 14.06 -7.97
CA PHE A 183 0.95 13.53 -6.63
C PHE A 183 1.01 14.62 -5.56
N LYS A 184 1.53 15.80 -5.92
CA LYS A 184 1.68 16.93 -5.00
C LYS A 184 0.33 17.49 -4.61
N ASP A 185 -0.49 17.83 -5.61
CA ASP A 185 -1.63 18.73 -5.42
C ASP A 185 -3.00 18.06 -5.61
N TRP A 186 -3.07 16.91 -6.28
CA TRP A 186 -4.34 16.34 -6.77
C TRP A 186 -4.60 14.89 -6.35
N LEU A 187 -3.63 14.21 -5.73
CA LEU A 187 -3.76 12.83 -5.27
C LEU A 187 -4.55 12.72 -3.95
N PHE A 188 -5.81 13.15 -3.98
CA PHE A 188 -6.74 13.01 -2.85
C PHE A 188 -7.18 11.56 -2.67
N SER A 189 -7.20 11.09 -1.42
CA SER A 189 -7.69 9.75 -1.07
C SER A 189 -9.12 9.54 -1.57
N ARG A 190 -9.32 8.55 -2.43
CA ARG A 190 -10.63 8.10 -2.93
C ARG A 190 -11.42 7.43 -1.82
N TYR A 191 -10.76 6.64 -0.96
CA TYR A 191 -11.40 6.01 0.19
C TYR A 191 -11.96 7.06 1.13
N TYR A 192 -11.14 8.04 1.54
CA TYR A 192 -11.59 9.13 2.40
C TYR A 192 -12.69 9.95 1.74
N THR A 193 -12.52 10.37 0.48
CA THR A 193 -13.51 11.19 -0.24
C THR A 193 -14.88 10.52 -0.28
N LYS A 194 -14.93 9.21 -0.56
CA LYS A 194 -16.20 8.45 -0.56
C LYS A 194 -16.85 8.39 0.82
N ARG A 195 -16.05 8.23 1.87
CA ARG A 195 -16.55 8.24 3.26
C ARG A 195 -17.03 9.64 3.65
N ALA A 196 -16.21 10.65 3.40
CA ALA A 196 -16.47 12.05 3.72
C ALA A 196 -17.78 12.52 3.09
N SER A 197 -18.03 12.20 1.81
CA SER A 197 -19.29 12.50 1.13
C SER A 197 -20.51 11.88 1.82
N LYS A 198 -20.40 10.66 2.36
CA LYS A 198 -21.50 10.00 3.11
C LYS A 198 -21.72 10.60 4.50
N LEU A 199 -20.67 11.14 5.11
CA LEU A 199 -20.70 11.70 6.46
C LEU A 199 -20.84 13.23 6.48
N GLY A 200 -20.91 13.88 5.32
CA GLY A 200 -20.94 15.34 5.23
C GLY A 200 -19.64 16.04 5.66
N LEU A 201 -18.50 15.33 5.63
CA LEU A 201 -17.19 15.90 5.96
C LEU A 201 -16.61 16.65 4.74
N THR A 202 -15.98 17.79 4.99
CA THR A 202 -15.42 18.67 3.94
C THR A 202 -13.89 18.64 3.87
N ASP A 203 -13.23 18.00 4.84
CA ASP A 203 -11.78 17.86 4.85
C ASP A 203 -11.27 17.15 3.60
N LYS A 204 -10.03 17.46 3.21
CA LYS A 204 -9.30 16.73 2.18
C LYS A 204 -8.16 15.97 2.82
N VAL A 205 -8.02 14.70 2.44
CA VAL A 205 -6.92 13.82 2.86
C VAL A 205 -6.19 13.40 1.60
N MET A 206 -4.87 13.57 1.58
CA MET A 206 -4.04 13.07 0.49
C MET A 206 -3.82 11.57 0.64
N ALA A 207 -3.81 10.83 -0.46
CA ALA A 207 -3.40 9.44 -0.42
C ALA A 207 -1.89 9.31 -0.14
N GLU A 208 -1.45 8.17 0.37
CA GLU A 208 -0.02 7.85 0.50
C GLU A 208 0.65 7.78 -0.89
N GLY A 209 -0.07 7.21 -1.85
CA GLY A 209 0.42 6.94 -3.19
C GLY A 209 -0.58 6.14 -4.01
N VAL A 210 -0.06 5.49 -5.05
CA VAL A 210 -0.82 4.62 -5.93
C VAL A 210 -0.14 3.28 -6.13
N VAL A 211 -0.94 2.28 -6.44
CA VAL A 211 -0.49 1.04 -7.08
C VAL A 211 -1.01 1.06 -8.50
N PHE A 212 -0.10 0.95 -9.46
CA PHE A 212 -0.42 0.77 -10.87
C PHE A 212 -0.72 -0.70 -11.14
N TYR A 213 -1.72 -0.95 -11.97
CA TYR A 213 -2.19 -2.29 -12.30
C TYR A 213 -2.34 -2.44 -13.81
N ASN A 214 -2.02 -3.63 -14.32
CA ASN A 214 -2.35 -4.05 -15.68
C ASN A 214 -2.82 -5.51 -15.68
N LEU A 215 -4.12 -5.73 -15.81
CA LEU A 215 -4.72 -7.06 -15.62
C LEU A 215 -4.46 -8.01 -16.79
N LYS A 216 -4.21 -7.48 -18.00
CA LYS A 216 -3.78 -8.27 -19.14
C LYS A 216 -2.40 -8.85 -18.91
N ARG A 217 -1.43 -8.03 -18.46
CA ARG A 217 -0.09 -8.52 -18.08
C ARG A 217 -0.15 -9.55 -16.96
N LYS A 218 -1.08 -9.41 -16.01
CA LYS A 218 -1.34 -10.42 -14.97
C LYS A 218 -1.73 -11.76 -15.58
N ALA A 219 -2.66 -11.76 -16.55
CA ALA A 219 -3.10 -12.97 -17.25
C ALA A 219 -1.97 -13.62 -18.08
N GLU A 220 -1.03 -12.81 -18.57
CA GLU A 220 0.17 -13.25 -19.28
C GLU A 220 1.31 -13.72 -18.36
N GLY A 221 1.14 -13.68 -17.04
CA GLY A 221 2.18 -14.06 -16.07
C GLY A 221 3.36 -13.08 -16.00
N LYS A 222 3.20 -11.84 -16.47
CA LYS A 222 4.24 -10.80 -16.44
C LYS A 222 4.12 -9.92 -15.20
N THR A 223 5.15 -9.10 -14.93
CA THR A 223 5.05 -8.00 -13.96
C THR A 223 3.89 -7.08 -14.31
N TRP A 224 2.94 -6.95 -13.38
CA TRP A 224 1.65 -6.31 -13.61
C TRP A 224 1.26 -5.30 -12.53
N ARG A 225 2.16 -5.08 -11.56
CA ARG A 225 1.99 -4.10 -10.49
C ARG A 225 3.26 -3.30 -10.28
N ALA A 226 3.09 -2.02 -10.00
CA ALA A 226 4.13 -1.11 -9.54
C ALA A 226 3.54 -0.16 -8.50
N LYS A 227 4.36 0.40 -7.61
CA LYS A 227 3.90 1.36 -6.59
C LYS A 227 4.69 2.65 -6.67
N LEU A 228 4.02 3.77 -6.46
CA LEU A 228 4.66 5.07 -6.34
C LEU A 228 4.00 5.80 -5.19
N ARG A 229 4.80 6.47 -4.35
CA ARG A 229 4.33 7.17 -3.16
C ARG A 229 4.73 8.63 -3.22
N ARG A 230 3.94 9.48 -2.55
CA ARG A 230 4.22 10.92 -2.42
C ARG A 230 5.57 11.16 -1.75
N ASP A 231 5.92 10.36 -0.76
CA ASP A 231 7.19 10.45 -0.02
C ASP A 231 8.45 10.12 -0.85
N MET A 232 8.29 9.67 -2.09
CA MET A 232 9.39 9.41 -3.00
C MET A 232 9.78 10.64 -3.83
N PHE A 233 8.98 11.72 -3.84
CA PHE A 233 9.32 12.95 -4.55
C PHE A 233 10.03 13.95 -3.61
N ASP A 234 10.92 14.77 -4.17
CA ASP A 234 11.73 15.73 -3.41
C ASP A 234 10.88 16.75 -2.66
N TRP A 235 9.84 17.29 -3.30
CA TRP A 235 8.94 18.29 -2.72
C TRP A 235 8.23 17.82 -1.45
N TYR A 236 8.17 16.51 -1.19
CA TYR A 236 7.57 15.98 0.04
C TYR A 236 8.42 16.31 1.27
N ILE A 237 9.74 16.46 1.10
CA ILE A 237 10.68 16.69 2.20
C ILE A 237 11.40 18.04 2.10
N SER A 238 11.56 18.60 0.89
CA SER A 238 12.42 19.77 0.64
C SER A 238 11.93 21.06 1.30
N ASP A 239 10.64 21.16 1.63
CA ASP A 239 10.07 22.26 2.42
C ASP A 239 10.59 22.32 3.87
N LYS A 240 11.19 21.23 4.38
CA LYS A 240 11.62 21.09 5.78
C LYS A 240 13.06 20.66 5.95
N ILE A 241 13.60 19.93 4.98
CA ILE A 241 14.93 19.35 5.04
C ILE A 241 15.63 19.65 3.73
N GLU A 242 16.77 20.34 3.80
CA GLU A 242 17.65 20.54 2.65
C GLU A 242 18.20 19.19 2.15
N ILE A 243 18.06 18.94 0.85
CA ILE A 243 18.57 17.74 0.16
C ILE A 243 19.80 18.12 -0.65
N TYR A 244 20.92 17.42 -0.44
CA TYR A 244 22.15 17.71 -1.16
C TYR A 244 22.17 17.01 -2.52
N ASN A 245 22.52 17.79 -3.56
CA ASN A 245 22.78 17.31 -4.92
C ASN A 245 21.63 16.49 -5.54
N TYR A 246 20.38 16.83 -5.20
CA TYR A 246 19.23 16.29 -5.93
C TYR A 246 19.14 16.91 -7.31
N ASP A 247 19.08 16.06 -8.34
CA ASP A 247 18.74 16.41 -9.70
C ASP A 247 17.69 15.40 -10.16
N LYS A 248 16.59 15.88 -10.73
CA LYS A 248 15.53 15.01 -11.24
C LYS A 248 16.02 14.10 -12.36
N LYS A 249 17.08 14.44 -13.09
CA LYS A 249 17.69 13.54 -14.09
C LYS A 249 18.41 12.34 -13.46
N GLY A 250 18.72 12.44 -12.17
CA GLY A 250 19.48 11.46 -11.42
C GLY A 250 20.96 11.43 -11.77
N ARG A 251 21.70 10.58 -11.04
CA ARG A 251 23.11 10.25 -11.30
C ARG A 251 23.22 9.03 -12.21
N ASP A 252 24.37 8.83 -12.84
CA ASP A 252 24.67 7.61 -13.62
C ASP A 252 24.98 6.38 -12.75
N GLU A 253 24.86 6.51 -11.43
CA GLU A 253 25.05 5.42 -10.47
C GLU A 253 23.85 4.47 -10.48
N ILE A 254 24.14 3.17 -10.62
CA ILE A 254 23.15 2.10 -10.50
C ILE A 254 23.08 1.70 -9.03
N GLU A 255 22.01 2.11 -8.35
CA GLU A 255 21.69 1.64 -7.01
C GLU A 255 20.80 0.40 -7.07
N GLU A 256 21.00 -0.52 -6.12
CA GLU A 256 20.22 -1.75 -6.01
C GLU A 256 18.78 -1.43 -5.60
N GLN A 257 17.89 -1.39 -6.59
CA GLN A 257 16.50 -0.97 -6.42
C GLN A 257 15.74 -1.82 -5.38
N GLU A 258 16.20 -3.05 -5.14
CA GLU A 258 15.62 -3.94 -4.14
C GLU A 258 15.81 -3.47 -2.70
N LYS A 259 16.82 -2.63 -2.40
CA LYS A 259 17.10 -2.18 -1.03
C LYS A 259 16.13 -1.13 -0.49
N PHE A 260 15.34 -0.52 -1.38
CA PHE A 260 14.49 0.62 -1.03
C PHE A 260 13.04 0.23 -0.64
N ASP A 261 12.71 -1.07 -0.54
CA ASP A 261 11.34 -1.62 -0.35
C ASP A 261 11.21 -2.63 0.79
#